data_AF-A0A1X0R6W2-F1
#
_entry.id   AF-A0A1X0R6W2-F1
#
_cell.length_a   1.000
_cell.length_b   1.000
_cell.length_c   1.000
_cell.angle_alpha   90.00
_cell.angle_beta   90.00
_cell.angle_gamma   90.00
#
_symmetry.space_group_name_H-M   'P 1'
#
loop_
_entity.id
_entity.type
_entity.pdbx_description
1 polymer ?
#
loop_
_entity_poly.entity_id
_entity_poly.type
_entity_poly.pdbx_seq_one_letter_code
_entity_poly.pdbx_strand_id
1 'polypeptide(L)'
;QLIEDRGTGVGSRIKGHCRYRGRWFDIMCGKRGNVCITSEYKMFQTCVYCFEQLKHSQFVEEKNGKIIKRLTKGSLMYINPECVSRSAKSRDTFSSLAIGLSGRTSCVLGVPIPHFSPNQISQYEIEKYKTRASALPRIRED
;
A
#
# COMPACT_ATOMS: atom_id res chain seq x y z
N GLN A 1 -15.72 16.97 -25.12
CA GLN A 1 -14.75 18.00 -24.68
C GLN A 1 -15.28 18.57 -23.37
N LEU A 2 -14.64 18.29 -22.23
CA LEU A 2 -15.12 18.73 -20.91
C LEU A 2 -14.85 20.23 -20.74
N ILE A 3 -15.90 21.03 -20.72
CA ILE A 3 -15.89 22.49 -20.55
C ILE A 3 -16.16 22.80 -19.08
N GLU A 4 -15.27 22.42 -18.16
CA GLU A 4 -15.41 22.82 -16.75
C GLU A 4 -14.11 23.28 -16.07
N ASP A 5 -12.93 23.06 -16.66
CA ASP A 5 -11.64 23.31 -15.97
C ASP A 5 -10.86 24.57 -16.44
N ARG A 6 -11.46 25.48 -17.21
CA ARG A 6 -10.74 26.67 -17.72
C ARG A 6 -10.57 27.83 -16.73
N GLY A 7 -11.17 27.75 -15.54
CA GLY A 7 -11.05 28.80 -14.52
C GLY A 7 -10.09 28.39 -13.41
N THR A 8 -9.03 29.16 -13.17
CA THR A 8 -8.05 28.83 -12.12
C THR A 8 -8.66 28.82 -10.73
N GLY A 9 -9.78 29.50 -10.44
CA GLY A 9 -10.56 29.38 -9.20
C GLY A 9 -9.81 29.63 -7.88
N VAL A 10 -8.49 29.80 -7.91
CA VAL A 10 -7.60 29.92 -6.76
C VAL A 10 -7.98 31.17 -6.00
N GLY A 11 -8.30 31.01 -4.72
CA GLY A 11 -8.78 32.09 -3.85
C GLY A 11 -10.29 32.25 -3.77
N SER A 12 -11.08 31.59 -4.64
CA SER A 12 -12.54 31.54 -4.51
C SER A 12 -12.98 30.38 -3.60
N ARG A 13 -14.10 30.55 -2.88
CA ARG A 13 -14.69 29.52 -2.02
C ARG A 13 -15.93 28.91 -2.68
N ILE A 14 -16.05 27.59 -2.71
CA ILE A 14 -17.33 26.90 -2.96
C ILE A 14 -17.81 26.35 -1.63
N LYS A 15 -19.02 26.71 -1.19
CA LYS A 15 -19.60 26.20 0.06
C LYS A 15 -18.63 26.30 1.25
N GLY A 16 -17.85 27.39 1.32
CA GLY A 16 -16.87 27.62 2.39
C GLY A 16 -15.51 26.94 2.21
N HIS A 17 -15.35 26.01 1.27
CA HIS A 17 -14.07 25.36 0.98
C HIS A 17 -13.26 26.16 -0.05
N CYS A 18 -11.99 26.44 0.25
CA CYS A 18 -11.07 27.07 -0.69
C CYS A 18 -10.84 26.17 -1.91
N ARG A 19 -10.99 26.72 -3.11
CA ARG A 19 -10.57 26.02 -4.34
C ARG A 19 -9.04 26.05 -4.42
N TYR A 20 -8.41 24.88 -4.35
CA TYR A 20 -6.96 24.69 -4.56
C TYR A 20 -6.61 24.08 -5.92
N ARG A 21 -7.60 23.84 -6.79
CA ARG A 21 -7.33 23.43 -8.17
C ARG A 21 -6.82 24.63 -8.93
N GLY A 22 -5.58 24.56 -9.39
CA GLY A 22 -4.94 25.60 -10.20
C GLY A 22 -4.01 24.96 -11.22
N ARG A 23 -3.35 25.81 -12.01
CA ARG A 23 -2.45 25.41 -13.10
C ARG A 23 -1.38 24.37 -12.72
N TRP A 24 -1.05 24.24 -11.44
CA TRP A 24 -0.12 23.22 -10.94
C TRP A 24 -0.59 21.79 -11.24
N PHE A 25 -1.89 21.50 -11.20
CA PHE A 25 -2.42 20.17 -11.55
C PHE A 25 -2.22 19.89 -13.04
N ASP A 26 -2.53 20.84 -13.91
CA ASP A 26 -2.27 20.73 -15.35
C ASP A 26 -0.77 20.62 -15.67
N ILE A 27 0.08 21.33 -14.92
CA ILE A 27 1.54 21.23 -15.04
C ILE A 27 2.04 19.85 -14.59
N MET A 28 1.45 19.26 -13.56
CA MET A 28 1.79 17.91 -13.08
C MET A 28 1.28 16.84 -14.06
N CYS A 29 0.05 16.97 -14.56
CA CYS A 29 -0.56 16.06 -15.53
C CYS A 29 0.00 16.21 -16.94
N GLY A 30 0.52 17.40 -17.29
CA GLY A 30 1.18 17.66 -18.58
C GLY A 30 2.61 17.12 -18.66
N LYS A 31 3.20 16.70 -17.53
CA LYS A 31 4.48 16.00 -17.52
C LYS A 31 4.25 14.53 -17.85
N ARG A 32 5.05 13.99 -18.78
CA ARG A 32 5.09 12.56 -19.04
C ARG A 32 5.64 11.85 -17.80
N GLY A 33 4.78 11.17 -17.07
CA GLY A 33 5.15 10.30 -15.96
C GLY A 33 5.17 8.84 -16.41
N ASN A 34 6.11 8.06 -15.90
CA ASN A 34 6.07 6.61 -16.09
C ASN A 34 5.01 6.03 -15.16
N VAL A 35 4.04 5.31 -15.74
CA VAL A 35 3.03 4.58 -14.99
C VAL A 35 3.42 3.10 -15.01
N CYS A 36 3.61 2.53 -13.82
CA CYS A 36 3.88 1.11 -13.66
C CYS A 36 2.58 0.43 -13.19
N ILE A 37 2.08 -0.55 -13.94
CA ILE A 37 0.92 -1.37 -13.54
C ILE A 37 1.46 -2.61 -12.84
N THR A 38 1.03 -2.83 -11.59
CA THR A 38 1.45 -3.98 -10.79
C THR A 38 0.25 -4.88 -10.51
N SER A 39 0.47 -6.20 -10.52
CA SER A 39 -0.57 -7.18 -10.17
C SER A 39 -0.99 -7.01 -8.71
N GLU A 40 -2.30 -6.89 -8.47
CA GLU A 40 -2.89 -6.82 -7.12
C GLU A 40 -3.14 -8.19 -6.49
N TYR A 41 -2.78 -9.28 -7.18
CA TYR A 41 -3.13 -10.64 -6.76
C TYR A 41 -2.65 -10.93 -5.33
N LYS A 42 -3.60 -11.08 -4.39
CA LYS A 42 -3.38 -11.34 -2.96
C LYS A 42 -2.49 -10.31 -2.25
N MET A 43 -2.29 -9.13 -2.83
CA MET A 43 -1.43 -8.09 -2.28
C MET A 43 -1.88 -7.63 -0.88
N PHE A 44 -3.19 -7.65 -0.60
CA PHE A 44 -3.78 -7.28 0.70
C PHE A 44 -3.83 -8.44 1.72
N GLN A 45 -3.42 -9.64 1.32
CA GLN A 45 -3.55 -10.87 2.10
C GLN A 45 -2.20 -11.47 2.48
N THR A 46 -1.10 -10.91 1.99
CA THR A 46 0.24 -11.49 2.11
C THR A 46 1.22 -10.41 2.54
N CYS A 47 1.96 -10.63 3.61
CA CYS A 47 2.96 -9.71 4.13
C CYS A 47 4.06 -9.41 3.11
N VAL A 48 4.42 -8.13 2.94
CA VAL A 48 5.52 -7.73 2.04
C VAL A 48 6.91 -8.09 2.58
N TYR A 49 7.04 -8.30 3.90
CA TYR A 49 8.31 -8.61 4.55
C TYR A 49 8.57 -10.12 4.68
N CYS A 50 7.57 -10.89 5.13
CA CYS A 50 7.72 -12.33 5.39
C CYS A 50 6.96 -13.23 4.41
N PHE A 51 6.18 -12.67 3.47
CA PHE A 51 5.36 -13.41 2.51
C PHE A 51 4.35 -14.40 3.12
N GLU A 52 4.09 -14.29 4.43
CA GLU A 52 3.05 -15.04 5.09
C GLU A 52 1.69 -14.36 5.00
N GLN A 53 0.63 -15.15 5.22
CA GLN A 53 -0.73 -14.67 5.17
C GLN A 53 -1.01 -13.65 6.30
N LEU A 54 -1.72 -12.58 5.96
CA LEU A 54 -2.22 -11.60 6.90
C LEU A 54 -3.60 -12.00 7.40
N LYS A 55 -3.90 -11.64 8.65
CA LYS A 55 -5.25 -11.78 9.23
C LYS A 55 -5.85 -10.39 9.47
N HIS A 56 -7.16 -10.30 9.37
CA HIS A 56 -7.87 -9.12 9.84
C HIS A 56 -7.69 -8.97 11.36
N SER A 57 -7.42 -7.75 11.81
CA SER A 57 -7.33 -7.49 13.25
C SER A 57 -8.68 -7.80 13.89
N GLN A 58 -8.65 -8.52 15.01
CA GLN A 58 -9.83 -8.82 15.81
C GLN A 58 -9.75 -8.04 17.11
N PHE A 59 -10.86 -7.46 17.53
CA PHE A 59 -11.01 -6.96 18.89
C PHE A 59 -12.15 -7.69 19.58
N VAL A 60 -12.02 -7.76 20.90
CA VAL A 60 -13.00 -8.39 21.77
C VAL A 60 -13.86 -7.27 22.35
N GLU A 61 -15.17 -7.37 22.17
CA GLU A 61 -16.15 -6.45 22.73
C GLU A 61 -17.09 -7.23 23.63
N GLU A 62 -17.25 -6.79 24.87
CA GLU A 62 -18.24 -7.35 25.78
C GLU A 62 -19.56 -6.59 25.62
N LYS A 63 -20.62 -7.30 25.21
CA LYS A 63 -21.98 -6.77 25.23
C LYS A 63 -22.87 -7.69 26.03
N ASN A 64 -23.56 -7.14 27.03
CA ASN A 64 -24.51 -7.86 27.90
C ASN A 64 -23.92 -9.15 28.49
N GLY A 65 -22.69 -9.09 29.03
CA GLY A 65 -22.01 -10.24 29.64
C GLY A 65 -21.55 -11.32 28.64
N LYS A 66 -21.71 -11.09 27.33
CA LYS A 66 -21.23 -11.99 26.28
C LYS A 66 -20.03 -11.39 25.58
N ILE A 67 -18.96 -12.18 25.49
CA ILE A 67 -17.75 -11.86 24.74
C ILE A 67 -18.02 -12.03 23.25
N ILE A 68 -17.95 -10.94 22.48
CA ILE A 68 -18.14 -10.92 21.03
C ILE A 68 -16.79 -10.58 20.37
N LYS A 69 -16.31 -11.46 19.50
CA LYS A 69 -15.14 -11.15 18.64
C LYS A 69 -15.62 -10.43 17.39
N ARG A 70 -15.11 -9.22 17.14
CA ARG A 70 -15.39 -8.47 15.91
C ARG A 70 -14.14 -8.33 15.06
N LEU A 71 -14.31 -8.50 13.75
CA LEU A 71 -13.28 -8.19 12.77
C LEU A 71 -13.30 -6.71 12.41
N THR A 72 -12.14 -6.06 12.42
CA THR A 72 -11.96 -4.73 11.85
C THR A 72 -11.63 -4.86 10.37
N LYS A 73 -12.58 -4.51 9.49
CA LYS A 73 -12.41 -4.63 8.03
C LYS A 73 -11.30 -3.72 7.46
N GLY A 74 -10.86 -2.71 8.20
CA GLY A 74 -9.86 -1.72 7.77
C GLY A 74 -8.43 -1.96 8.26
N SER A 75 -8.18 -2.99 9.09
CA SER A 75 -6.88 -3.21 9.70
C SER A 75 -6.42 -4.66 9.53
N LEU A 76 -5.14 -4.81 9.24
CA LEU A 76 -4.46 -6.07 9.00
C LEU A 76 -3.37 -6.29 10.04
N MET A 77 -3.25 -7.52 10.52
CA MET A 77 -2.23 -7.96 11.47
C MET A 77 -1.37 -9.06 10.84
N TYR A 78 -0.09 -9.00 11.17
CA TYR A 78 0.91 -10.00 10.80
C TYR A 78 0.81 -11.20 11.74
N ILE A 79 0.87 -12.42 11.19
CA ILE A 79 0.80 -13.66 11.98
C ILE A 79 2.18 -14.08 12.48
N ASN A 80 3.21 -13.87 11.66
CA ASN A 80 4.56 -14.32 11.97
C ASN A 80 5.17 -13.50 13.12
N PRO A 81 5.56 -14.12 14.25
CA PRO A 81 6.24 -13.43 15.36
C PRO A 81 7.63 -12.88 14.98
N GLU A 82 8.29 -13.46 13.99
CA GLU A 82 9.61 -13.06 13.46
C GLU A 82 9.52 -11.96 12.40
N CYS A 83 8.31 -11.55 12.00
CA CYS A 83 8.15 -10.47 11.03
C CYS A 83 8.55 -9.12 11.65
N VAL A 84 9.34 -8.35 10.91
CA VAL A 84 9.81 -7.01 11.30
C VAL A 84 8.64 -6.07 11.64
N SER A 85 7.52 -6.22 10.94
CA SER A 85 6.30 -5.47 11.20
C SER A 85 5.34 -6.31 12.04
N ARG A 86 5.22 -5.97 13.32
CA ARG A 86 4.33 -6.66 14.30
C ARG A 86 3.06 -5.87 14.62
N SER A 87 3.01 -4.60 14.22
CA SER A 87 1.87 -3.72 14.50
C SER A 87 0.75 -3.95 13.49
N ALA A 88 -0.50 -3.83 13.94
CA ALA A 88 -1.62 -3.71 13.03
C ALA A 88 -1.45 -2.47 12.13
N LYS A 89 -1.62 -2.65 10.82
CA LYS A 89 -1.55 -1.54 9.85
C LYS A 89 -2.90 -1.38 9.18
N SER A 90 -3.23 -0.14 8.81
CA SER A 90 -4.39 0.08 7.96
C SER A 90 -4.20 -0.66 6.63
N ARG A 91 -5.29 -1.18 6.08
CA ARG A 91 -5.26 -1.87 4.79
C ARG A 91 -4.71 -0.96 3.69
N ASP A 92 -5.08 0.31 3.69
CA ASP A 92 -4.71 1.25 2.63
C ASP A 92 -3.23 1.62 2.70
N THR A 93 -2.69 1.85 3.91
CA THR A 93 -1.25 2.08 4.11
C THR A 93 -0.44 0.87 3.67
N PHE A 94 -0.87 -0.33 4.04
CA PHE A 94 -0.21 -1.57 3.66
C PHE A 94 -0.14 -1.73 2.13
N SER A 95 -1.21 -1.36 1.45
CA SER A 95 -1.36 -1.54 0.00
C SER A 95 -0.59 -0.50 -0.77
N SER A 96 -0.58 0.74 -0.30
CA SER A 96 0.30 1.80 -0.82
C SER A 96 1.77 1.38 -0.73
N LEU A 97 2.19 0.79 0.40
CA LEU A 97 3.55 0.27 0.57
C LEU A 97 3.85 -0.89 -0.39
N ALA A 98 2.94 -1.85 -0.53
CA ALA A 98 3.11 -2.98 -1.44
C ALA A 98 3.21 -2.53 -2.92
N ILE A 99 2.36 -1.61 -3.36
CA ILE A 99 2.40 -1.01 -4.71
C ILE A 99 3.70 -0.24 -4.90
N GLY A 100 4.08 0.60 -3.93
CA GLY A 100 5.30 1.40 -4.01
C GLY A 100 6.55 0.52 -4.14
N LEU A 101 6.64 -0.55 -3.36
CA LEU A 101 7.73 -1.52 -3.46
C LEU A 101 7.69 -2.27 -4.79
N SER A 102 6.52 -2.72 -5.24
CA SER A 102 6.36 -3.45 -6.50
C SER A 102 6.74 -2.61 -7.72
N GLY A 103 6.29 -1.35 -7.75
CA GLY A 103 6.66 -0.39 -8.77
C GLY A 103 8.16 -0.05 -8.72
N ARG A 104 8.71 0.20 -7.54
CA ARG A 104 10.14 0.56 -7.40
C ARG A 104 11.05 -0.58 -7.84
N THR A 105 10.78 -1.80 -7.42
CA THR A 105 11.59 -2.98 -7.81
C THR A 105 11.49 -3.25 -9.30
N SER A 106 10.28 -3.23 -9.86
CA SER A 106 10.09 -3.45 -11.30
C SER A 106 10.72 -2.35 -12.15
N CYS A 107 10.53 -1.09 -11.77
CA CYS A 107 10.89 0.06 -12.62
C CYS A 107 12.33 0.54 -12.39
N VAL A 108 12.95 0.28 -11.23
CA VAL A 108 14.36 0.64 -10.95
C VAL A 108 15.30 -0.55 -11.11
N LEU A 109 14.91 -1.76 -10.69
CA LEU A 109 15.79 -2.93 -10.72
C LEU A 109 15.54 -3.84 -11.92
N GLY A 110 14.45 -3.65 -12.67
CA GLY A 110 14.03 -4.57 -13.73
C GLY A 110 13.64 -5.95 -13.20
N VAL A 111 13.41 -6.09 -11.89
CA VAL A 111 13.06 -7.36 -11.23
C VAL A 111 11.70 -7.20 -10.58
N PRO A 112 10.68 -7.98 -11.00
CA PRO A 112 9.38 -7.95 -10.34
C PRO A 112 9.47 -8.55 -8.93
N ILE A 113 8.70 -8.02 -7.98
CA ILE A 113 8.48 -8.69 -6.70
C ILE A 113 7.86 -10.07 -6.97
N PRO A 114 8.26 -11.12 -6.25
CA PRO A 114 7.57 -12.40 -6.31
C PRO A 114 6.06 -12.19 -6.07
N HIS A 115 5.24 -12.95 -6.79
CA HIS A 115 3.79 -12.88 -6.67
C HIS A 115 3.38 -13.04 -5.20
N PHE A 116 2.51 -12.17 -4.66
CA PHE A 116 2.09 -12.19 -3.25
C PHE A 116 1.21 -13.41 -2.89
N SER A 117 1.69 -14.63 -3.10
CA SER A 117 0.96 -15.87 -2.91
C SER A 117 1.64 -16.70 -1.82
N PRO A 118 1.03 -16.82 -0.62
CA PRO A 118 1.67 -17.41 0.55
C PRO A 118 1.94 -18.92 0.40
N ASN A 119 1.31 -19.57 -0.58
CA ASN A 119 1.41 -21.02 -0.81
C ASN A 119 2.10 -21.39 -2.14
N GLN A 120 2.57 -20.40 -2.91
CA GLN A 120 3.17 -20.65 -4.25
C GLN A 120 4.59 -20.11 -4.38
N ILE A 121 5.07 -19.32 -3.43
CA ILE A 121 6.45 -18.84 -3.44
C ILE A 121 7.35 -19.89 -2.80
N SER A 122 8.41 -20.29 -3.49
CA SER A 122 9.45 -21.15 -2.91
C SER A 122 10.31 -20.38 -1.91
N GLN A 123 10.83 -21.03 -0.87
CA GLN A 123 11.78 -20.41 0.07
C GLN A 123 13.00 -19.81 -0.67
N TYR A 124 13.43 -20.42 -1.77
CA TYR A 124 14.50 -19.91 -2.62
C TYR A 124 14.18 -18.53 -3.22
N GLU A 125 12.95 -18.31 -3.69
CA GLU A 125 12.54 -17.01 -4.24
C GLU A 125 12.45 -15.94 -3.16
N ILE A 126 12.00 -16.29 -1.95
CA ILE A 126 11.98 -15.39 -0.80
C ILE A 126 13.41 -14.97 -0.42
N GLU A 127 14.33 -15.92 -0.29
CA GLU A 127 15.72 -15.63 0.09
C GLU A 127 16.45 -14.83 -1.00
N LYS A 128 16.19 -15.13 -2.28
CA LYS A 128 16.68 -14.35 -3.42
C LYS A 128 16.16 -12.91 -3.37
N TYR A 129 14.88 -12.72 -3.04
CA TYR A 129 14.31 -11.39 -2.85
C TYR A 129 14.93 -10.68 -1.64
N LYS A 130 15.03 -11.33 -0.48
CA LYS A 130 15.63 -10.77 0.74
C LYS A 130 17.08 -10.32 0.50
N THR A 131 17.89 -11.15 -0.15
CA THR A 131 19.30 -10.84 -0.48
C THR A 131 19.40 -9.60 -1.39
N ARG A 132 18.49 -9.48 -2.36
CA ARG A 132 18.43 -8.32 -3.26
C ARG A 132 17.85 -7.08 -2.59
N ALA A 133 16.88 -7.25 -1.70
CA ALA A 133 16.29 -6.19 -0.91
C ALA A 133 17.27 -5.64 0.14
N SER A 134 18.14 -6.48 0.72
CA SER A 134 19.22 -6.02 1.60
C SER A 134 20.29 -5.18 0.89
N ALA A 135 20.38 -5.28 -0.44
CA ALA A 135 21.24 -4.42 -1.24
C ALA A 135 20.60 -3.04 -1.53
N LEU A 136 19.33 -2.82 -1.15
CA LEU A 136 18.68 -1.53 -1.29
C LEU A 136 19.02 -0.60 -0.12
N PRO A 137 19.28 0.70 -0.37
CA PRO A 137 19.38 1.67 0.71
C PRO A 137 18.06 1.69 1.49
N ARG A 138 18.15 1.47 2.82
CA ARG A 138 16.98 1.49 3.70
C ARG A 138 16.27 2.84 3.58
N ILE A 139 14.99 2.81 3.22
CA ILE A 139 14.12 3.98 3.37
C ILE A 139 13.87 4.10 4.86
N ARG A 140 14.32 5.18 5.49
CA ARG A 140 13.86 5.55 6.83
C ARG A 140 12.39 5.95 6.70
N GLU A 141 11.52 5.21 7.39
CA GLU A 141 10.17 5.71 7.69
C GLU A 141 10.36 6.72 8.84
N ASP A 142 10.48 8.01 8.49
CA ASP A 142 10.46 9.14 9.44
C ASP A 142 9.02 9.68 9.57
#